data_AF-A0A1R3H5S1-F1
#
_entry.id   AF-A0A1R3H5S1-F1
#
_cell.length_a   1.000
_cell.length_b   1.000
_cell.length_c   1.000
_cell.angle_alpha   90.00
_cell.angle_beta   90.00
_cell.angle_gamma   90.00
#
_symmetry.space_group_name_H-M   'P 1'
#
loop_
_entity.id
_entity.type
_entity.pdbx_description
1 polymer ?
#
loop_
_entity_poly.entity_id
_entity_poly.type
_entity_poly.pdbx_seq_one_letter_code
_entity_poly.pdbx_strand_id
1 'polypeptide(L)'
;MAEDSAKTTSRWTKYRNIDATTAPIIIIGALHGGKLTMERLIDYQNSKGKPAETEADLKELKTLLNSEQPSFKELQCVLARLEMNRREDEAIKVLQKALKKARKEGKSHEAYEIEMLLAEMYIYKGDVQQALKCQCLQEEGSSDARNPLYKAIISMMEQKEQDAFEHWKEFKDRQHLLNPPSVHDEEFVAFKNAVNLLKKDIDTATQLKRQ
;
A
#
# COMPACT_ATOMS: atom_id res chain seq x y z
N MET A 1 31.53 -8.71 41.49
CA MET A 1 30.17 -9.18 41.17
C MET A 1 29.78 -8.51 39.87
N ALA A 2 29.88 -9.24 38.78
CA ALA A 2 29.51 -8.85 37.42
C ALA A 2 28.35 -9.74 36.98
N GLU A 3 27.66 -9.32 35.90
CA GLU A 3 26.39 -9.83 35.34
C GLU A 3 25.17 -9.11 35.96
N ASP A 4 24.27 -8.47 35.22
CA ASP A 4 23.78 -8.80 33.88
C ASP A 4 23.36 -7.52 33.12
N SER A 5 24.06 -7.23 32.03
CA SER A 5 23.86 -6.06 31.16
C SER A 5 23.99 -6.52 29.72
N ALA A 6 23.12 -7.43 29.28
CA ALA A 6 22.98 -7.74 27.86
C ALA A 6 21.69 -8.54 27.61
N LYS A 7 20.64 -7.86 27.10
CA LYS A 7 19.72 -8.34 26.05
C LYS A 7 18.54 -7.37 25.91
N THR A 8 18.79 -6.25 25.26
CA THR A 8 17.72 -5.53 24.55
C THR A 8 18.21 -5.26 23.14
N THR A 9 18.53 -6.35 22.45
CA THR A 9 18.82 -6.31 21.01
C THR A 9 17.53 -5.94 20.31
N SER A 10 17.44 -4.68 19.91
CA SER A 10 16.36 -4.05 19.17
C SER A 10 15.78 -4.98 18.10
N ARG A 11 14.45 -5.19 18.17
CA ARG A 11 13.62 -5.91 17.19
C ARG A 11 13.81 -5.40 15.74
N TRP A 12 14.42 -4.23 15.58
CA TRP A 12 14.57 -3.50 14.32
C TRP A 12 15.89 -3.76 13.58
N THR A 13 16.83 -4.47 14.19
CA THR A 13 18.11 -4.81 13.54
C THR A 13 17.94 -5.78 12.36
N LYS A 14 16.77 -6.41 12.21
CA LYS A 14 16.46 -7.40 11.17
C LYS A 14 16.10 -6.78 9.80
N TYR A 15 15.91 -5.46 9.73
CA TYR A 15 15.48 -4.76 8.51
C TYR A 15 16.65 -4.11 7.73
N ARG A 16 17.90 -4.39 8.10
CA ARG A 16 19.09 -3.78 7.46
C ARG A 16 19.42 -4.31 6.06
N ASN A 17 18.83 -5.43 5.63
CA ASN A 17 19.04 -6.04 4.32
C ASN A 17 17.69 -6.41 3.69
N ILE A 18 16.92 -5.39 3.30
CA ILE A 18 15.66 -5.57 2.58
C ILE A 18 15.95 -5.44 1.09
N ASP A 19 15.69 -6.50 0.34
CA ASP A 19 15.80 -6.53 -1.13
C ASP A 19 14.68 -5.66 -1.75
N ALA A 20 14.94 -4.99 -2.87
CA ALA A 20 13.99 -4.03 -3.48
C ALA A 20 12.60 -4.65 -3.75
N THR A 21 12.58 -5.95 -4.02
CA THR A 21 11.39 -6.79 -4.24
C THR A 21 10.50 -7.00 -3.02
N THR A 22 10.97 -6.66 -1.81
CA THR A 22 10.19 -6.78 -0.56
C THR A 22 9.70 -5.43 -0.02
N ALA A 23 10.01 -4.33 -0.72
CA ALA A 23 9.59 -2.98 -0.33
C ALA A 23 8.07 -2.77 -0.31
N PRO A 24 7.29 -3.24 -1.31
CA PRO A 24 5.83 -3.12 -1.27
C PRO A 24 5.24 -3.86 -0.07
N ILE A 25 5.76 -5.06 0.23
CA ILE A 25 5.34 -5.91 1.35
C ILE A 25 5.57 -5.19 2.69
N ILE A 26 6.67 -4.45 2.84
CA ILE A 26 7.00 -3.74 4.08
C ILE A 26 6.19 -2.46 4.26
N ILE A 27 5.93 -1.72 3.17
CA ILE A 27 5.00 -0.59 3.21
C ILE A 27 3.63 -1.10 3.65
N ILE A 28 3.12 -2.16 3.03
CA ILE A 28 1.86 -2.80 3.40
C ILE A 28 1.85 -3.27 4.86
N GLY A 29 3.01 -3.76 5.35
CA GLY A 29 3.38 -3.91 6.77
C GLY A 29 2.88 -2.81 7.67
N ALA A 30 3.26 -1.60 7.30
CA ALA A 30 2.89 -0.37 7.98
C ALA A 30 1.44 0.06 7.66
N LEU A 31 0.92 -0.23 6.46
CA LEU A 31 -0.41 0.22 6.01
C LEU A 31 -1.59 -0.57 6.61
N HIS A 32 -1.49 -1.89 6.68
CA HIS A 32 -2.63 -2.80 6.88
C HIS A 32 -2.51 -3.70 8.11
N GLY A 33 -1.42 -3.58 8.87
CA GLY A 33 -1.13 -4.42 10.03
C GLY A 33 -0.48 -5.76 9.66
N GLY A 34 0.04 -6.45 10.69
CA GLY A 34 0.92 -7.60 10.51
C GLY A 34 0.32 -8.81 9.79
N LYS A 35 -1.00 -9.02 9.84
CA LYS A 35 -1.63 -10.22 9.25
C LYS A 35 -1.66 -10.18 7.71
N LEU A 36 -2.12 -9.07 7.14
CA LEU A 36 -2.23 -8.90 5.68
C LEU A 36 -0.84 -8.87 5.01
N THR A 37 0.13 -8.38 5.76
CA THR A 37 1.56 -8.35 5.43
C THR A 37 2.18 -9.74 5.40
N MET A 38 1.83 -10.59 6.37
CA MET A 38 2.27 -11.99 6.40
C MET A 38 1.62 -12.81 5.28
N GLU A 39 0.33 -12.62 5.01
CA GLU A 39 -0.38 -13.26 3.89
C GLU A 39 0.29 -12.89 2.55
N ARG A 40 0.62 -11.62 2.32
CA ARG A 40 1.36 -11.17 1.13
C ARG A 40 2.81 -11.67 1.06
N LEU A 41 3.49 -11.82 2.19
CA LEU A 41 4.84 -12.42 2.23
C LEU A 41 4.79 -13.90 1.85
N ILE A 42 3.78 -14.62 2.31
CA ILE A 42 3.53 -16.02 1.93
C ILE A 42 3.19 -16.11 0.44
N ASP A 43 2.32 -15.24 -0.07
CA ASP A 43 1.98 -15.19 -1.51
C ASP A 43 3.21 -14.88 -2.38
N TYR A 44 4.06 -13.94 -1.95
CA TYR A 44 5.32 -13.63 -2.61
C TYR A 44 6.30 -14.82 -2.59
N GLN A 45 6.43 -15.50 -1.45
CA GLN A 45 7.28 -16.69 -1.35
C GLN A 45 6.76 -17.84 -2.21
N ASN A 46 5.44 -18.01 -2.30
CA ASN A 46 4.80 -19.01 -3.14
C ASN A 46 4.89 -18.67 -4.63
N SER A 47 5.03 -17.39 -4.99
CA SER A 47 5.15 -16.91 -6.37
C SER A 47 6.59 -16.81 -6.88
N LYS A 48 7.61 -16.95 -6.02
CA LYS A 48 9.04 -16.93 -6.41
C LYS A 48 9.35 -17.95 -7.51
N GLY A 49 9.34 -17.47 -8.75
CA GLY A 49 9.84 -18.17 -9.93
C GLY A 49 8.79 -18.84 -10.82
N LYS A 50 7.49 -18.72 -10.52
CA LYS A 50 6.45 -19.06 -11.50
C LYS A 50 5.87 -17.76 -12.02
N PRO A 51 5.83 -17.53 -13.35
CA PRO A 51 4.94 -16.49 -13.86
C PRO A 51 3.55 -16.88 -13.35
N ALA A 52 3.03 -16.10 -12.39
CA ALA A 52 1.62 -16.19 -12.09
C ALA A 52 0.89 -16.09 -13.43
N GLU A 53 -0.14 -16.89 -13.62
CA GLU A 53 -1.03 -16.71 -14.76
C GLU A 53 -1.66 -15.33 -14.59
N THR A 54 -0.99 -14.28 -15.03
CA THR A 54 -1.40 -12.89 -14.83
C THR A 54 -2.74 -12.61 -15.49
N GLU A 55 -3.10 -13.41 -16.51
CA GLU A 55 -4.43 -13.44 -17.09
C GLU A 55 -5.48 -14.06 -16.16
N ALA A 56 -5.10 -15.07 -15.38
CA ALA A 56 -5.96 -15.64 -14.34
C ALA A 56 -6.19 -14.61 -13.22
N ASP A 57 -5.15 -13.91 -12.75
CA ASP A 57 -5.31 -12.84 -11.75
C ASP A 57 -6.19 -11.69 -12.26
N LEU A 58 -6.04 -11.26 -13.53
CA LEU A 58 -6.93 -10.26 -14.13
C LEU A 58 -8.37 -10.77 -14.29
N LYS A 59 -8.55 -12.06 -14.59
CA LYS A 59 -9.87 -12.68 -14.66
C LYS A 59 -10.50 -12.77 -13.28
N GLU A 60 -9.74 -13.15 -12.26
CA GLU A 60 -10.16 -13.19 -10.86
C GLU A 60 -10.57 -11.81 -10.37
N LEU A 61 -9.77 -10.77 -10.64
CA LEU A 61 -10.10 -9.38 -10.33
C LEU A 61 -11.45 -8.97 -10.92
N LYS A 62 -11.68 -9.28 -12.20
CA LYS A 62 -12.95 -8.99 -12.88
C LYS A 62 -14.12 -9.78 -12.29
N THR A 63 -13.90 -11.05 -11.92
CA THR A 63 -14.94 -11.89 -11.29
C THR A 63 -15.34 -11.32 -9.94
N LEU A 64 -14.36 -10.99 -9.08
CA LEU A 64 -14.60 -10.43 -7.75
C LEU A 64 -15.35 -9.09 -7.82
N LEU A 65 -14.95 -8.20 -8.74
CA LEU A 65 -15.60 -6.90 -8.94
C LEU A 65 -17.03 -7.01 -9.53
N ASN A 66 -17.40 -8.15 -10.09
CA ASN A 66 -18.76 -8.39 -10.58
C ASN A 66 -19.64 -9.17 -9.59
N SER A 67 -19.09 -9.58 -8.44
CA SER A 67 -19.87 -10.15 -7.34
C SER A 67 -20.92 -9.15 -6.85
N GLU A 68 -22.05 -9.64 -6.34
CA GLU A 68 -23.06 -8.79 -5.69
C GLU A 68 -22.48 -8.06 -4.47
N GLN A 69 -21.56 -8.72 -3.75
CA GLN A 69 -20.83 -8.17 -2.62
C GLN A 69 -19.34 -8.51 -2.79
N PRO A 70 -18.55 -7.63 -3.41
CA PRO A 70 -17.12 -7.84 -3.59
C PRO A 70 -16.39 -7.91 -2.23
N SER A 71 -15.57 -8.93 -2.05
CA SER A 71 -14.67 -9.01 -0.89
C SER A 71 -13.46 -8.12 -1.12
N PHE A 72 -13.40 -6.98 -0.44
CA PHE A 72 -12.28 -6.04 -0.58
C PHE A 72 -10.94 -6.62 -0.13
N LYS A 73 -10.96 -7.53 0.84
CA LYS A 73 -9.76 -8.27 1.23
C LYS A 73 -9.21 -9.10 0.06
N GLU A 74 -10.08 -9.83 -0.63
CA GLU A 74 -9.67 -10.65 -1.78
C GLU A 74 -9.20 -9.77 -2.95
N LEU A 75 -9.90 -8.66 -3.21
CA LEU A 75 -9.47 -7.67 -4.21
C LEU A 75 -8.06 -7.16 -3.92
N GLN A 76 -7.75 -6.80 -2.67
CA GLN A 76 -6.41 -6.36 -2.28
C GLN A 76 -5.33 -7.44 -2.49
N CYS A 77 -5.64 -8.71 -2.24
CA CYS A 77 -4.71 -9.82 -2.50
C CYS A 77 -4.42 -9.96 -3.99
N VAL A 78 -5.45 -9.96 -4.85
CA VAL A 78 -5.28 -10.05 -6.31
C VAL A 78 -4.47 -8.86 -6.85
N LEU A 79 -4.79 -7.65 -6.39
CA LEU A 79 -4.06 -6.43 -6.79
C LEU A 79 -2.59 -6.47 -6.40
N ALA A 80 -2.26 -7.05 -5.24
CA ALA A 80 -0.88 -7.24 -4.82
C ALA A 80 -0.11 -8.18 -5.77
N ARG A 81 -0.73 -9.29 -6.18
CA ARG A 81 -0.11 -10.20 -7.15
C ARG A 81 0.09 -9.50 -8.50
N LEU A 82 -0.86 -8.69 -8.94
CA LEU A 82 -0.74 -7.91 -10.17
C LEU A 82 0.37 -6.85 -10.08
N GLU A 83 0.52 -6.17 -8.94
CA GLU A 83 1.63 -5.23 -8.65
C GLU A 83 2.99 -5.95 -8.69
N MET A 84 3.13 -7.07 -7.97
CA MET A 84 4.36 -7.87 -7.96
C MET A 84 4.77 -8.35 -9.37
N ASN A 85 3.81 -8.49 -10.28
CA ASN A 85 4.02 -8.88 -11.68
C ASN A 85 4.03 -7.69 -12.67
N ARG A 86 4.08 -6.45 -12.18
CA ARG A 86 4.13 -5.20 -12.99
C ARG A 86 2.95 -5.02 -13.96
N ARG A 87 1.77 -5.47 -13.55
CA ARG A 87 0.50 -5.39 -14.29
C ARG A 87 -0.41 -4.26 -13.77
N GLU A 88 0.16 -3.23 -13.15
CA GLU A 88 -0.58 -2.13 -12.53
C GLU A 88 -1.48 -1.40 -13.53
N ASP A 89 -1.00 -1.18 -14.76
CA ASP A 89 -1.77 -0.52 -15.83
C ASP A 89 -3.09 -1.23 -16.16
N GLU A 90 -3.08 -2.56 -16.09
CA GLU A 90 -4.25 -3.37 -16.44
C GLU A 90 -5.21 -3.50 -15.27
N ALA A 91 -4.67 -3.64 -14.06
CA ALA A 91 -5.44 -3.53 -12.83
C ALA A 91 -6.18 -2.19 -12.75
N ILE A 92 -5.48 -1.07 -13.01
CA ILE A 92 -6.04 0.28 -13.04
C ILE A 92 -7.18 0.39 -14.05
N LYS A 93 -7.00 -0.12 -15.29
CA LYS A 93 -8.05 -0.11 -16.31
C LYS A 93 -9.30 -0.88 -15.87
N VAL A 94 -9.14 -2.01 -15.17
CA VAL A 94 -10.25 -2.79 -14.64
C VAL A 94 -10.96 -2.04 -13.52
N LEU A 95 -10.21 -1.50 -12.55
CA LEU A 95 -10.75 -0.72 -11.43
C LEU A 95 -11.50 0.53 -11.90
N GLN A 96 -10.97 1.28 -12.88
CA GLN A 96 -11.65 2.45 -13.45
C GLN A 96 -13.00 2.10 -14.07
N LYS A 97 -13.13 0.94 -14.74
CA LYS A 97 -14.40 0.48 -15.30
C LYS A 97 -15.38 0.09 -14.20
N ALA A 98 -14.92 -0.61 -13.18
CA ALA A 98 -15.73 -0.99 -12.02
C ALA A 98 -16.22 0.24 -11.25
N LEU A 99 -15.36 1.24 -11.02
CA LEU A 99 -15.72 2.49 -10.37
C LEU A 99 -16.83 3.24 -11.11
N LYS A 100 -16.72 3.35 -12.45
CA LYS A 100 -17.75 3.97 -13.29
C LYS A 100 -19.09 3.21 -13.19
N LYS A 101 -19.05 1.88 -13.15
CA LYS A 101 -20.23 1.03 -12.99
C LYS A 101 -20.88 1.25 -11.62
N ALA A 102 -20.12 1.13 -10.53
CA ALA A 102 -20.62 1.30 -9.16
C ALA A 102 -21.27 2.68 -8.95
N ARG A 103 -20.64 3.75 -9.47
CA ARG A 103 -21.21 5.11 -9.45
C ARG A 103 -22.53 5.21 -10.22
N LYS A 104 -22.61 4.61 -11.41
CA LYS A 104 -23.83 4.59 -12.23
C LYS A 104 -24.97 3.83 -11.56
N GLU A 105 -24.64 2.77 -10.83
CA GLU A 105 -25.60 1.93 -10.10
C GLU A 105 -25.96 2.51 -8.71
N GLY A 106 -25.42 3.68 -8.34
CA GLY A 106 -25.71 4.32 -7.04
C GLY A 106 -25.09 3.59 -5.84
N LYS A 107 -24.13 2.68 -6.06
CA LYS A 107 -23.45 1.94 -5.00
C LYS A 107 -22.31 2.76 -4.40
N SER A 108 -22.66 3.76 -3.60
CA SER A 108 -21.70 4.74 -3.05
C SER A 108 -20.56 4.10 -2.25
N HIS A 109 -20.85 3.16 -1.35
CA HIS A 109 -19.84 2.49 -0.55
C HIS A 109 -18.89 1.64 -1.40
N GLU A 110 -19.43 0.87 -2.34
CA GLU A 110 -18.62 0.07 -3.29
C GLU A 110 -17.72 0.99 -4.14
N ALA A 111 -18.27 2.11 -4.62
CA ALA A 111 -17.51 3.09 -5.39
C ALA A 111 -16.36 3.71 -4.56
N TYR A 112 -16.60 4.03 -3.29
CA TYR A 112 -15.56 4.55 -2.39
C TYR A 112 -14.42 3.54 -2.21
N GLU A 113 -14.75 2.29 -1.89
CA GLU A 113 -13.75 1.24 -1.70
C GLU A 113 -12.96 0.94 -2.98
N ILE A 114 -13.61 0.90 -4.15
CA ILE A 114 -12.92 0.74 -5.44
C ILE A 114 -11.99 1.93 -5.70
N GLU A 115 -12.41 3.15 -5.37
CA GLU A 115 -11.58 4.34 -5.54
C GLU A 115 -10.36 4.34 -4.61
N MET A 116 -10.49 3.81 -3.39
CA MET A 116 -9.36 3.59 -2.48
C MET A 116 -8.34 2.59 -3.05
N LEU A 117 -8.80 1.49 -3.64
CA LEU A 117 -7.92 0.53 -4.34
C LEU A 117 -7.24 1.17 -5.56
N LEU A 118 -7.96 2.05 -6.28
CA LEU A 118 -7.41 2.77 -7.42
C LEU A 118 -6.29 3.73 -7.00
N ALA A 119 -6.49 4.47 -5.90
CA ALA A 119 -5.46 5.34 -5.33
C ALA A 119 -4.21 4.52 -4.91
N GLU A 120 -4.40 3.38 -4.25
CA GLU A 120 -3.31 2.46 -3.86
C GLU A 120 -2.50 2.01 -5.09
N MET A 121 -3.18 1.61 -6.18
CA MET A 121 -2.50 1.18 -7.40
C MET A 121 -1.76 2.31 -8.13
N TYR A 122 -2.27 3.55 -8.10
CA TYR A 122 -1.52 4.68 -8.64
C TYR A 122 -0.25 4.96 -7.83
N ILE A 123 -0.30 4.82 -6.51
CA ILE A 123 0.88 4.94 -5.63
C ILE A 123 1.93 3.88 -6.01
N TYR A 124 1.53 2.60 -6.11
CA TYR A 124 2.47 1.53 -6.47
C TYR A 124 3.01 1.65 -7.90
N LYS A 125 2.23 2.20 -8.83
CA LYS A 125 2.71 2.53 -10.17
C LYS A 125 3.70 3.72 -10.17
N GLY A 126 3.67 4.56 -9.14
CA GLY A 126 4.44 5.81 -9.07
C GLY A 126 3.73 7.04 -9.66
N ASP A 127 2.47 6.92 -10.06
CA ASP A 127 1.67 8.02 -10.61
C ASP A 127 0.94 8.78 -9.49
N VAL A 128 1.72 9.39 -8.60
CA VAL A 128 1.20 10.07 -7.39
C VAL A 128 0.25 11.22 -7.71
N GLN A 129 0.39 11.85 -8.89
CA GLN A 129 -0.52 12.92 -9.33
C GLN A 129 -1.90 12.37 -9.71
N GLN A 130 -2.00 11.15 -10.24
CA GLN A 130 -3.30 10.52 -10.45
C GLN A 130 -3.91 10.03 -9.14
N ALA A 131 -3.09 9.55 -8.20
CA ALA A 131 -3.57 9.19 -6.86
C ALA A 131 -4.25 10.39 -6.17
N LEU A 132 -3.65 11.58 -6.20
CA LEU A 132 -4.23 12.81 -5.62
C LEU A 132 -5.52 13.29 -6.31
N LYS A 133 -5.83 12.80 -7.51
CA LYS A 133 -7.08 13.10 -8.22
C LYS A 133 -8.23 12.18 -7.80
N CYS A 134 -7.96 11.11 -7.06
CA CYS A 134 -9.00 10.26 -6.49
C CYS A 134 -9.80 11.04 -5.45
N GLN A 135 -11.13 11.04 -5.58
CA GLN A 135 -12.02 11.83 -4.71
C GLN A 135 -11.90 11.38 -3.25
N CYS A 136 -11.68 10.09 -3.03
CA CYS A 136 -11.45 9.51 -1.71
C CYS A 136 -10.26 10.12 -0.93
N LEU A 137 -9.32 10.79 -1.60
CA LEU A 137 -8.21 11.53 -0.98
C LEU A 137 -8.46 13.05 -0.90
N GLN A 138 -9.42 13.58 -1.66
CA GLN A 138 -9.77 15.01 -1.66
C GLN A 138 -10.77 15.37 -0.55
N GLU A 139 -11.60 14.41 -0.14
CA GLU A 139 -12.58 14.62 0.93
C GLU A 139 -11.87 14.87 2.27
N GLU A 140 -12.09 16.07 2.83
CA GLU A 140 -11.72 16.40 4.21
C GLU A 140 -12.68 15.72 5.20
N GLY A 141 -12.15 15.30 6.36
CA GLY A 141 -12.99 14.73 7.43
C GLY A 141 -13.46 13.28 7.24
N SER A 142 -12.99 12.56 6.22
CA SER A 142 -13.15 11.09 6.16
C SER A 142 -12.61 10.47 7.45
N SER A 143 -13.29 9.48 8.04
CA SER A 143 -12.79 8.73 9.21
C SER A 143 -11.85 7.58 8.82
N ASP A 144 -11.71 7.30 7.53
CA ASP A 144 -10.89 6.20 7.03
C ASP A 144 -9.40 6.49 7.27
N ALA A 145 -8.72 5.63 8.04
CA ALA A 145 -7.30 5.76 8.34
C ALA A 145 -6.42 5.64 7.07
N ARG A 146 -6.89 4.96 6.02
CA ARG A 146 -6.15 4.82 4.76
C ARG A 146 -5.95 6.16 4.04
N ASN A 147 -6.87 7.11 4.19
CA ASN A 147 -6.76 8.44 3.54
C ASN A 147 -5.50 9.21 3.96
N PRO A 148 -5.29 9.54 5.26
CA PRO A 148 -4.08 10.25 5.69
C PRO A 148 -2.82 9.42 5.44
N LEU A 149 -2.91 8.10 5.53
CA LEU A 149 -1.79 7.24 5.22
C LEU A 149 -1.33 7.34 3.76
N TYR A 150 -2.24 7.30 2.80
CA TYR A 150 -1.91 7.47 1.38
C TYR A 150 -1.37 8.87 1.11
N LYS A 151 -1.91 9.91 1.76
CA LYS A 151 -1.36 11.27 1.70
C LYS A 151 0.06 11.36 2.26
N ALA A 152 0.36 10.63 3.35
CA ALA A 152 1.70 10.56 3.92
C ALA A 152 2.70 9.93 2.93
N ILE A 153 2.31 8.83 2.27
CA ILE A 153 3.16 8.15 1.27
C ILE A 153 3.42 9.08 0.09
N ILE A 154 2.36 9.69 -0.45
CA ILE A 154 2.47 10.62 -1.58
C ILE A 154 3.39 11.80 -1.22
N SER A 155 3.19 12.42 -0.06
CA SER A 155 4.02 13.53 0.42
C SER A 155 5.49 13.11 0.55
N MET A 156 5.78 11.91 1.07
CA MET A 156 7.15 11.37 1.12
C MET A 156 7.73 11.16 -0.28
N MET A 157 6.97 10.59 -1.22
CA MET A 157 7.42 10.38 -2.59
C MET A 157 7.77 11.71 -3.30
N GLU A 158 7.01 12.77 -3.00
CA GLU A 158 7.22 14.15 -3.43
C GLU A 158 8.31 14.91 -2.64
N GLN A 159 8.98 14.26 -1.68
CA GLN A 159 10.01 14.87 -0.82
C GLN A 159 9.48 16.01 0.09
N LYS A 160 8.18 15.98 0.41
CA LYS A 160 7.52 16.88 1.37
C LYS A 160 7.44 16.19 2.74
N GLU A 161 8.58 16.05 3.39
CA GLU A 161 8.70 15.26 4.63
C GLU A 161 7.83 15.80 5.78
N GLN A 162 7.75 17.12 5.93
CA GLN A 162 6.93 17.72 6.98
C GLN A 162 5.44 17.40 6.78
N ASP A 163 4.93 17.57 5.56
CA ASP A 163 3.55 17.22 5.22
C ASP A 163 3.30 15.72 5.42
N ALA A 164 4.27 14.88 5.06
CA ALA A 164 4.17 13.45 5.28
C ALA A 164 4.06 13.08 6.76
N PHE A 165 4.79 13.77 7.62
CA PHE A 165 4.78 13.53 9.06
C PHE A 165 3.45 13.92 9.70
N GLU A 166 2.86 15.05 9.30
CA GLU A 166 1.54 15.46 9.81
C GLU A 166 0.43 14.48 9.40
N HIS A 167 0.43 14.05 8.14
CA HIS A 167 -0.48 13.00 7.68
C HIS A 167 -0.22 11.64 8.38
N TRP A 168 1.03 11.31 8.68
CA TRP A 168 1.37 10.10 9.43
C TRP A 168 0.80 10.13 10.85
N LYS A 169 0.93 11.25 11.57
CA LYS A 169 0.30 11.40 12.89
C LYS A 169 -1.21 11.19 12.83
N GLU A 170 -1.87 11.84 11.87
CA GLU A 170 -3.31 11.71 11.69
C GLU A 170 -3.72 10.25 11.42
N PHE A 171 -2.95 9.51 10.62
CA PHE A 171 -3.14 8.08 10.43
C PHE A 171 -3.04 7.30 11.76
N LYS A 172 -2.01 7.56 12.56
CA LYS A 172 -1.79 6.87 13.85
C LYS A 172 -2.90 7.18 14.86
N ASP A 173 -3.37 8.42 14.90
CA ASP A 173 -4.48 8.86 15.74
C ASP A 173 -5.77 8.10 15.37
N ARG A 174 -6.06 7.97 14.07
CA ARG A 174 -7.23 7.22 13.56
C ARG A 174 -7.13 5.71 13.76
N GLN A 175 -5.93 5.15 13.80
CA GLN A 175 -5.73 3.74 14.16
C GLN A 175 -5.97 3.45 15.65
N HIS A 176 -6.38 4.45 16.45
CA HIS A 176 -6.60 4.34 17.90
C HIS A 176 -5.39 3.80 18.67
N LEU A 177 -4.19 4.07 18.16
CA LEU A 177 -2.96 3.72 18.85
C LEU A 177 -2.70 4.80 19.90
N LEU A 178 -3.00 4.49 21.16
CA LEU A 178 -2.67 5.29 22.35
C LEU A 178 -1.15 5.34 22.57
N ASN A 179 -0.41 5.86 21.59
CA ASN A 179 1.04 5.96 21.64
C ASN A 179 1.45 7.41 21.96
N PRO A 180 2.49 7.61 22.78
CA PRO A 180 3.04 8.95 23.01
C PRO A 180 3.74 9.47 21.74
N PRO A 181 3.83 10.81 21.57
CA PRO A 181 4.46 11.44 20.40
C PRO A 181 5.83 10.90 20.01
N SER A 182 6.67 10.56 21.00
CA SER A 182 8.01 10.01 20.78
C SER A 182 8.02 8.66 20.07
N VAL A 183 6.96 7.85 20.20
CA VAL A 183 6.83 6.57 19.50
C VAL A 183 6.43 6.79 18.04
N HIS A 184 5.71 7.88 17.73
CA HIS A 184 5.40 8.23 16.35
C HIS A 184 6.67 8.56 15.56
N ASP A 185 7.65 9.25 16.17
CA ASP A 185 8.91 9.62 15.52
C ASP A 185 9.74 8.40 15.12
N GLU A 186 9.90 7.43 16.02
CA GLU A 186 10.62 6.18 15.74
C GLU A 186 9.94 5.36 14.64
N GLU A 187 8.60 5.24 14.70
CA GLU A 187 7.83 4.54 13.67
C GLU A 187 7.84 5.29 12.34
N PHE A 188 7.88 6.62 12.36
CA PHE A 188 7.97 7.43 11.15
C PHE A 188 9.29 7.22 10.42
N VAL A 189 10.41 7.01 11.13
CA VAL A 189 11.68 6.64 10.48
C VAL A 189 11.56 5.33 9.71
N ALA A 190 10.88 4.32 10.27
CA ALA A 190 10.63 3.06 9.58
C ALA A 190 9.72 3.25 8.36
N PHE A 191 8.67 4.07 8.50
CA PHE A 191 7.79 4.45 7.40
C PHE A 191 8.55 5.13 6.25
N LYS A 192 9.39 6.13 6.55
CA LYS A 192 10.23 6.82 5.55
C LYS A 192 11.10 5.85 4.77
N ASN A 193 11.77 4.94 5.48
CA ASN A 193 12.63 3.93 4.86
C ASN A 193 11.84 3.02 3.92
N ALA A 194 10.65 2.60 4.33
CA ALA A 194 9.78 1.78 3.50
C ALA A 194 9.37 2.53 2.21
N VAL A 195 8.89 3.77 2.32
CA VAL A 195 8.50 4.60 1.15
C VAL A 195 9.67 4.85 0.21
N ASN A 196 10.87 5.11 0.74
CA ASN A 196 12.09 5.27 -0.07
C ASN A 196 12.45 4.00 -0.85
N LEU A 197 12.26 2.82 -0.26
CA LEU A 197 12.47 1.55 -0.95
C LEU A 197 11.45 1.33 -2.07
N LEU A 198 10.17 1.64 -1.85
CA LEU A 198 9.16 1.60 -2.92
C LEU A 198 9.50 2.55 -4.06
N LYS A 199 9.89 3.79 -3.75
CA LYS A 199 10.29 4.76 -4.77
C LYS A 199 11.44 4.22 -5.62
N LYS A 200 12.46 3.63 -4.98
CA LYS A 200 13.59 3.00 -5.69
C LYS A 200 13.15 1.83 -6.57
N ASP A 201 12.24 1.01 -6.10
CA ASP A 201 11.68 -0.12 -6.86
C ASP A 201 10.93 0.36 -8.12
N ILE A 202 10.07 1.37 -7.96
CA ILE A 202 9.34 2.04 -9.06
C ILE A 202 10.30 2.66 -10.08
N ASP A 203 11.32 3.39 -9.62
CA ASP A 203 12.31 4.03 -10.48
C ASP A 203 13.07 2.97 -11.31
N THR A 204 13.45 1.85 -10.67
CA THR A 204 14.14 0.73 -11.32
C THR A 204 13.25 0.09 -12.39
N ALA A 205 11.98 -0.18 -12.06
CA ALA A 205 11.02 -0.75 -13.01
C ALA A 205 10.74 0.20 -14.19
N THR A 206 10.68 1.51 -13.93
CA THR A 206 10.46 2.53 -14.97
C THR A 206 11.64 2.62 -15.93
N GLN A 207 12.88 2.49 -15.43
CA GLN A 207 14.08 2.47 -16.28
C GLN A 207 14.11 1.24 -17.18
N LEU A 208 13.75 0.06 -16.67
CA LEU A 208 13.69 -1.18 -17.46
C LEU A 208 12.66 -1.11 -18.60
N LYS A 209 11.51 -0.46 -18.39
CA LYS A 209 10.49 -0.27 -19.44
C LYS A 209 10.90 0.70 -20.56
N ARG A 210 11.97 1.48 -20.37
CA ARG A 210 12.48 2.46 -21.36
C ARG A 210 13.65 1.94 -22.20
N GLN A 211 14.19 0.77 -21.86
CA GLN A 211 15.22 0.06 -22.64
C GLN A 211 14.56 -0.83 -23.68
#